data_AF-A0A948WNE2-F1
#
_entry.id   AF-A0A948WNE2-F1
#
_cell.length_a   1.000
_cell.length_b   1.000
_cell.length_c   1.000
_cell.angle_alpha   90.00
_cell.angle_beta   90.00
_cell.angle_gamma   90.00
#
_symmetry.space_group_name_H-M   'P 1'
#
loop_
_entity.id
_entity.type
_entity.pdbx_description
1 polymer ?
#
loop_
_entity_poly.entity_id
_entity_poly.type
_entity_poly.pdbx_seq_one_letter_code
_entity_poly.pdbx_strand_id
1 'polypeptide(L)' 'ADPGNAEEMLNGDGTPNTAHSLNPVPVIVTEEGLSLREGGILADVAPTVLDILGIDQPAEMTGRSLINRA' A
#
# COMPACT_ATOMS: atom_id res chain seq x y z
N ALA A 1 -1.44 -5.67 1.40
CA ALA A 1 -2.49 -6.37 0.63
C ALA A 1 -2.62 -5.71 -0.74
N ASP A 2 -3.34 -6.32 -1.68
CA ASP A 2 -3.44 -5.92 -3.08
C ASP A 2 -4.84 -5.37 -3.43
N PRO A 3 -5.95 -6.06 -3.08
CA PRO A 3 -7.18 -5.38 -2.74
C PRO A 3 -7.74 -5.80 -1.37
N GLY A 4 -8.85 -5.20 -0.97
CA GLY A 4 -9.68 -5.66 0.15
C GLY A 4 -10.69 -6.74 -0.27
N ASN A 5 -11.17 -7.51 0.70
CA ASN A 5 -12.25 -8.50 0.56
C ASN A 5 -12.76 -8.93 1.95
N ALA A 6 -11.89 -9.55 2.75
CA ALA A 6 -12.26 -10.26 3.97
C ALA A 6 -12.88 -9.38 5.08
N GLU A 7 -12.72 -8.07 4.97
CA GLU A 7 -13.30 -7.09 5.88
C GLU A 7 -14.80 -6.83 5.63
N GLU A 8 -15.34 -7.19 4.46
CA GLU A 8 -16.75 -7.00 4.11
C GLU A 8 -17.35 -8.28 3.51
N MET A 9 -17.70 -9.23 4.39
CA MET A 9 -18.17 -10.57 3.99
C MET A 9 -19.67 -10.66 3.70
N LEU A 10 -20.46 -9.63 4.03
CA LEU A 10 -21.91 -9.59 3.86
C LEU A 10 -22.31 -8.27 3.21
N ASN A 11 -23.33 -8.29 2.35
CA ASN A 11 -23.95 -7.08 1.82
C ASN A 11 -24.78 -6.38 2.91
N GLY A 12 -25.25 -5.16 2.64
CA GLY A 12 -26.08 -4.39 3.57
C GLY A 12 -27.41 -5.04 3.95
N ASP A 13 -27.89 -6.01 3.16
CA ASP A 13 -29.08 -6.81 3.45
C ASP A 13 -28.78 -8.14 4.16
N GLY A 14 -27.51 -8.42 4.48
CA GLY A 14 -27.06 -9.64 5.15
C GLY A 14 -26.82 -10.84 4.25
N THR A 15 -26.99 -10.71 2.93
CA THR A 15 -26.61 -11.78 1.99
C THR A 15 -25.08 -11.88 1.84
N PRO A 16 -24.51 -13.05 1.47
CA PRO A 16 -23.07 -13.19 1.27
C PRO A 16 -22.50 -12.23 0.22
N ASN A 17 -21.40 -11.56 0.56
CA ASN A 17 -20.60 -10.79 -0.39
C ASN A 17 -19.38 -11.60 -0.83
N THR A 18 -19.14 -11.66 -2.14
CA THR A 18 -18.04 -12.42 -2.75
C THR A 18 -17.11 -11.54 -3.59
N ALA A 19 -17.36 -10.23 -3.63
CA ALA A 19 -16.59 -9.27 -4.40
C ALA A 19 -15.39 -8.71 -3.60
N HIS A 20 -14.45 -8.08 -4.30
CA HIS A 20 -13.47 -7.22 -3.66
C HIS A 20 -14.13 -5.93 -3.14
N SER A 21 -13.52 -5.33 -2.11
CA SER A 21 -13.88 -3.99 -1.66
C SER A 21 -12.98 -2.92 -2.30
N LEU A 22 -13.35 -1.66 -2.09
CA LEU A 22 -12.53 -0.49 -2.42
C LEU A 22 -11.88 0.12 -1.17
N ASN A 23 -11.87 -0.59 -0.05
CA ASN A 23 -11.27 -0.11 1.19
C ASN A 23 -9.74 0.04 1.02
N PRO A 24 -9.12 1.02 1.70
CA PRO A 24 -7.66 1.16 1.69
C PRO A 24 -6.98 -0.08 2.30
N VAL A 25 -5.78 -0.39 1.81
CA VAL A 25 -4.98 -1.52 2.29
C VAL A 25 -3.88 -1.07 3.25
N PRO A 26 -3.52 -1.88 4.26
CA PRO A 26 -2.42 -1.55 5.16
C PRO A 26 -1.07 -1.78 4.49
N VAL A 27 -0.09 -0.95 4.89
CA VAL A 27 1.33 -1.11 4.61
C VAL A 27 2.09 -0.97 5.93
N ILE A 28 3.01 -1.88 6.20
CA ILE A 28 3.86 -1.87 7.39
C ILE A 28 5.31 -2.04 6.93
N VAL A 29 6.19 -1.15 7.38
CA VAL A 29 7.64 -1.26 7.20
C VAL A 29 8.24 -1.54 8.58
N THR A 30 8.96 -2.66 8.71
CA THR A 30 9.53 -3.12 9.99
C THR A 30 10.97 -2.63 10.16
N GLU A 31 11.16 -1.32 10.01
CA GLU A 31 12.43 -0.64 10.21
C GLU A 31 12.21 0.53 11.17
N GLU A 32 12.98 0.56 12.26
CA GLU A 32 12.84 1.59 13.29
C GLU A 32 13.34 2.95 12.78
N GLY A 33 12.72 4.04 13.28
CA GLY A 33 13.14 5.40 12.96
C GLY A 33 12.65 5.95 11.61
N LEU A 34 11.94 5.15 10.82
CA LEU A 34 11.28 5.61 9.59
C LEU A 34 9.85 6.10 9.86
N SER A 35 9.40 7.04 9.04
CA SER A 35 7.99 7.43 8.97
C SER A 35 7.49 7.32 7.54
N LEU A 36 6.22 6.93 7.38
CA LEU A 36 5.57 6.81 6.09
C LEU A 36 4.65 8.00 5.84
N ARG A 37 4.59 8.48 4.60
CA ARG A 37 3.63 9.49 4.17
C ARG A 37 2.22 8.92 4.07
N GLU A 38 1.24 9.79 4.25
CA GLU A 38 -0.17 9.45 4.00
C GLU A 38 -0.51 9.47 2.50
N GLY A 39 -1.67 8.90 2.14
CA GLY A 39 -2.20 8.95 0.77
C GLY A 39 -1.40 8.16 -0.27
N GLY A 40 -0.80 7.02 0.12
CA GLY A 40 -0.11 6.12 -0.78
C GLY A 40 -1.03 5.35 -1.74
N ILE A 41 -0.47 4.88 -2.84
CA ILE A 41 -1.08 3.93 -3.80
C ILE A 41 -0.20 2.69 -3.98
N LEU A 42 -0.73 1.63 -4.59
CA LEU A 42 0.03 0.38 -4.80
C LEU A 42 1.33 0.58 -5.61
N ALA A 43 1.32 1.51 -6.57
CA ALA A 43 2.50 1.82 -7.38
C ALA A 43 3.68 2.39 -6.56
N ASP A 44 3.44 2.81 -5.31
CA ASP A 44 4.46 3.36 -4.42
C ASP A 44 5.25 2.28 -3.67
N VAL A 45 4.76 1.03 -3.65
CA VAL A 45 5.40 -0.08 -2.92
C VAL A 45 6.77 -0.40 -3.51
N ALA A 46 6.89 -0.54 -4.83
CA ALA A 46 8.17 -0.86 -5.47
C ALA A 46 9.23 0.26 -5.29
N PRO A 47 8.92 1.55 -5.53
CA PRO A 47 9.78 2.67 -5.15
C PRO A 47 10.23 2.65 -3.68
N THR A 48 9.33 2.32 -2.75
CA THR A 48 9.65 2.22 -1.32
C THR A 48 10.65 1.09 -1.03
N VAL A 49 10.52 -0.05 -1.71
CA VAL A 49 11.48 -1.16 -1.56
C VAL A 49 12.85 -0.78 -2.11
N LEU A 50 12.93 -0.12 -3.27
CA LEU A 50 14.20 0.37 -3.83
C LEU A 50 14.88 1.37 -2.89
N ASP A 51 14.10 2.27 -2.28
CA ASP A 51 14.57 3.25 -1.31
C ASP A 51 15.22 2.57 -0.08
N ILE A 52 14.57 1.54 0.48
CA ILE A 52 15.11 0.73 1.60
C ILE A 52 16.40 0.01 1.19
N LEU A 53 16.46 -0.52 -0.04
CA LEU A 53 17.63 -1.22 -0.56
C LEU A 53 18.77 -0.28 -0.98
N GLY A 54 18.55 1.04 -1.01
CA GLY A 54 19.52 2.02 -1.50
C GLY A 54 19.81 1.89 -3.00
N ILE A 55 18.82 1.46 -3.78
CA ILE A 55 18.92 1.30 -5.24
C ILE A 55 18.23 2.48 -5.93
N ASP A 56 18.88 3.04 -6.96
CA ASP A 56 18.30 4.13 -7.74
C ASP A 56 17.00 3.70 -8.43
N GLN A 57 15.97 4.53 -8.29
CA GLN A 57 14.67 4.32 -8.93
C GLN A 57 14.76 4.64 -10.44
N PRO A 58 14.34 3.71 -11.33
CA PRO A 58 14.31 3.97 -12.76
C PRO A 58 13.22 4.98 -13.13
N ALA A 59 13.41 5.72 -14.23
CA ALA A 59 12.51 6.81 -14.65
C ALA A 59 11.10 6.32 -15.02
N GLU A 60 10.94 5.06 -15.43
CA GLU A 60 9.67 4.45 -15.77
C GLU A 60 8.79 4.19 -14.53
N MET A 61 9.39 4.05 -13.34
CA MET A 61 8.63 3.97 -12.10
C MET A 61 8.18 5.38 -11.70
N THR A 62 6.93 5.71 -11.98
CA THR A 62 6.37 7.04 -11.68
C THR A 62 5.76 7.15 -10.28
N GLY A 63 5.60 6.02 -9.58
CA GLY A 63 5.27 5.98 -8.16
C GLY A 63 6.37 6.62 -7.31
N ARG A 64 6.07 6.91 -6.05
CA ARG A 64 7.00 7.60 -5.14
C ARG A 64 7.11 6.83 -3.84
N SER A 65 8.34 6.66 -3.34
CA SER A 65 8.57 6.05 -2.03
C SER A 65 7.60 6.59 -0.97
N LEU A 66 7.12 5.69 -0.13
CA LEU A 66 6.26 6.02 1.00
C LEU A 66 7.06 6.58 2.17
N ILE A 67 8.39 6.43 2.18
CA ILE A 67 9.23 6.91 3.29
C ILE A 67 9.39 8.43 3.20
N ASN A 68 9.16 9.13 4.31
CA ASN A 68 9.54 10.53 4.43
C ASN A 68 11.05 10.60 4.70
N ARG A 69 11.84 11.01 3.69
CA ARG A 69 13.22 11.44 3.92
C ARG A 69 13.20 12.93 4.30
N ALA A 70 13.84 13.25 5.41
CA ALA A 70 14.03 14.62 5.89
C ALA A 70 14.98 15.40 4.97
#